data_AF-A0A369Z176-F1
#
_entry.id   AF-A0A369Z176-F1
#
_cell.length_a   1.000
_cell.length_b   1.000
_cell.length_c   1.000
_cell.angle_alpha   90.00
_cell.angle_beta   90.00
_cell.angle_gamma   90.00
#
_symmetry.space_group_name_H-M   'P 1'
#
loop_
_entity.id
_entity.type
_entity.pdbx_description
1 polymer ?
#
loop_
_entity_poly.entity_id
_entity_poly.type
_entity_poly.pdbx_seq_one_letter_code
_entity_poly.pdbx_strand_id
1 'polypeptide(L)'
;MQLSNLYRNKLKLAVLLILVLLAMLLSSCASKPVVVSCSQLPAALTAHLDKTVFAGDTYGDVTKYAVILKRERDMCLNRIDKIREWQTEKLSK
;
A
#
# COMPACT_ATOMS: atom_id res chain seq x y z
N MET A 1 -32.05 38.83 40.32
CA MET A 1 -32.16 37.35 40.34
C MET A 1 -32.54 36.71 39.00
N GLN A 2 -33.28 37.36 38.09
CA GLN A 2 -33.68 36.71 36.82
C GLN A 2 -32.56 36.63 35.75
N LEU A 3 -31.69 37.64 35.67
CA LEU A 3 -30.55 37.67 34.74
C LEU A 3 -29.55 36.53 34.97
N SER A 4 -29.29 36.17 36.23
CA SER A 4 -28.37 35.08 36.58
C SER A 4 -28.90 33.70 36.21
N ASN A 5 -30.23 33.51 36.23
CA ASN A 5 -30.87 32.26 35.81
C ASN A 5 -30.90 32.11 34.29
N LEU A 6 -31.11 33.21 33.55
CA LEU A 6 -31.03 33.22 32.09
C LEU A 6 -29.61 32.88 31.62
N TYR A 7 -28.59 33.50 32.22
CA TYR A 7 -27.18 33.22 31.92
C TYR A 7 -26.82 31.76 32.20
N ARG A 8 -27.23 31.22 33.35
CA ARG A 8 -27.01 29.82 33.73
C ARG A 8 -27.66 28.84 32.74
N ASN A 9 -28.85 29.15 32.24
CA ASN A 9 -29.54 28.31 31.26
C ASN A 9 -28.87 28.33 29.89
N LYS A 10 -28.38 29.50 29.44
CA LYS A 10 -27.59 29.61 28.20
C LYS A 10 -26.26 28.86 28.30
N LEU A 11 -25.59 28.94 29.44
CA LEU A 11 -24.35 28.20 29.71
C LEU A 11 -24.58 26.69 29.70
N LYS A 12 -25.66 26.21 30.35
CA LYS A 12 -26.04 24.78 30.32
C LYS A 12 -26.31 24.28 28.90
N LEU A 13 -27.02 25.08 28.10
CA LEU A 13 -27.31 24.74 26.71
C LEU A 13 -26.02 24.66 25.86
N ALA A 14 -25.11 25.61 26.05
CA ALA A 14 -23.81 25.62 25.35
C ALA A 14 -22.96 24.39 25.72
N VAL A 15 -22.88 24.05 27.01
CA VAL A 15 -22.16 22.86 27.48
C VAL A 15 -22.77 21.59 26.90
N LEU A 16 -24.10 21.49 26.84
CA LEU A 16 -24.80 20.32 26.29
C LEU A 16 -24.56 20.17 24.78
N LEU A 17 -24.56 21.28 24.04
CA LEU A 17 -24.19 21.31 22.62
C LEU A 17 -22.74 20.84 22.39
N ILE A 18 -21.79 21.34 23.18
CA ILE A 18 -20.39 20.93 23.11
C ILE A 18 -20.25 19.43 23.38
N LEU A 19 -20.95 18.90 24.39
CA LEU A 19 -20.90 17.48 24.75
C LEU A 19 -21.43 16.58 23.62
N VAL A 20 -22.53 16.99 22.98
CA VAL A 20 -23.12 16.26 21.84
C VAL A 20 -22.18 16.29 20.63
N LEU A 21 -21.61 17.45 20.30
CA LEU A 21 -20.63 17.57 19.21
C LEU A 21 -19.39 16.70 19.46
N LEU A 22 -18.89 16.68 20.70
CA LEU A 22 -17.77 15.85 21.10
C LEU A 22 -18.10 14.35 20.95
N ALA A 23 -19.27 13.91 21.41
CA ALA A 23 -19.72 12.52 21.25
C ALA A 23 -19.83 12.09 19.78
N MET A 24 -20.32 12.98 18.90
CA MET A 24 -20.41 12.72 17.47
C MET A 24 -19.02 12.58 16.83
N LEU A 25 -18.05 13.42 17.23
CA LEU A 25 -16.67 13.36 16.73
C LEU A 25 -15.94 12.08 17.17
N LEU A 26 -16.11 11.64 18.42
CA LEU A 26 -15.47 10.42 18.92
C LEU A 26 -16.03 9.13 18.30
N SER A 27 -17.26 9.13 17.80
CA SER A 27 -17.86 7.95 17.14
C SER A 27 -17.13 7.53 15.85
N SER A 28 -16.46 8.47 15.17
CA SER A 28 -15.72 8.22 13.93
C SER A 28 -14.39 7.46 14.17
N CYS A 29 -13.75 7.67 15.33
CA CYS A 29 -12.50 7.00 15.71
C CYS A 29 -12.69 5.55 16.20
N ALA A 30 -13.92 5.10 16.39
CA ALA A 30 -14.24 3.71 16.77
C ALA A 30 -14.34 2.78 15.55
N SER A 31 -14.13 3.29 14.33
CA SER A 31 -14.04 2.45 13.14
C SER A 31 -12.85 1.49 13.31
N LYS A 32 -13.14 0.18 13.32
CA LYS A 32 -12.09 -0.86 13.30
C LYS A 32 -11.16 -0.54 12.14
N PRO A 33 -9.84 -0.55 12.33
CA PRO A 33 -8.93 -0.37 11.20
C PRO A 33 -9.30 -1.44 10.18
N VAL A 34 -9.60 -1.01 8.95
CA VAL A 34 -9.66 -1.93 7.82
C VAL A 34 -8.24 -2.44 7.70
N VAL A 35 -7.98 -3.60 8.29
CA VAL A 35 -6.73 -4.32 8.11
C VAL A 35 -6.77 -4.79 6.67
N VAL A 36 -6.31 -3.94 5.76
CA VAL A 36 -6.03 -4.33 4.39
C VAL A 36 -4.83 -5.26 4.52
N SER A 37 -5.10 -6.56 4.69
CA SER A 37 -4.06 -7.57 4.58
C SER A 37 -3.58 -7.53 3.13
N CYS A 38 -2.48 -6.81 2.88
CA CYS A 38 -1.85 -6.82 1.57
C CYS A 38 -1.53 -8.28 1.24
N SER A 39 -2.15 -8.81 0.18
CA SER A 39 -1.85 -10.14 -0.30
C SER A 39 -0.35 -10.18 -0.63
N GLN A 40 0.39 -11.05 0.06
CA GLN A 40 1.82 -11.18 -0.17
C GLN A 40 2.08 -11.72 -1.57
N LEU A 41 2.93 -11.02 -2.33
CA LEU A 41 3.39 -11.48 -3.62
C LEU A 41 4.13 -12.82 -3.44
N PRO A 42 3.99 -13.78 -4.37
CA PRO A 42 4.77 -15.01 -4.31
C PRO A 42 6.27 -14.72 -4.31
N ALA A 43 7.01 -15.28 -3.35
CA ALA A 43 8.44 -15.03 -3.18
C ALA A 43 9.27 -15.42 -4.43
N ALA A 44 8.82 -16.42 -5.19
CA ALA A 44 9.47 -16.83 -6.44
C ALA A 44 9.49 -15.71 -7.52
N LEU A 45 8.57 -14.75 -7.45
CA LEU A 45 8.48 -13.62 -8.39
C LEU A 45 9.33 -12.43 -7.93
N THR A 46 9.57 -12.29 -6.62
CA THR A 46 10.31 -11.17 -6.02
C THR A 46 11.73 -11.51 -5.57
N ALA A 47 12.12 -12.79 -5.62
CA ALA A 47 13.48 -13.22 -5.29
C ALA A 47 14.52 -12.47 -6.14
N HIS A 48 15.69 -12.20 -5.60
CA HIS A 48 16.78 -11.58 -6.34
C HIS A 48 17.11 -12.38 -7.61
N LEU A 49 17.41 -11.68 -8.72
CA LEU A 49 18.05 -12.29 -9.88
C LEU A 49 19.48 -11.79 -9.95
N ASP A 50 20.41 -12.71 -9.97
CA ASP A 50 21.81 -12.38 -10.16
C ASP A 50 22.04 -11.94 -11.59
N LYS A 51 22.74 -10.83 -11.75
CA LYS A 51 23.18 -10.35 -13.05
C LYS A 51 24.55 -10.94 -13.34
N THR A 52 24.68 -11.60 -14.48
CA THR A 52 25.99 -12.08 -14.94
C THR A 52 26.91 -10.89 -15.21
N VAL A 53 28.12 -10.92 -14.66
CA VAL A 53 29.14 -9.89 -14.92
C VAL A 53 29.77 -10.14 -16.29
N PHE A 54 30.00 -9.08 -17.06
CA PHE A 54 30.77 -9.16 -18.29
C PHE A 54 32.26 -9.28 -17.97
N ALA A 55 32.91 -10.33 -18.47
CA ALA A 55 34.34 -10.60 -18.27
C ALA A 55 35.07 -10.88 -19.60
N GLY A 56 34.58 -10.32 -20.69
CA GLY A 56 35.13 -10.53 -22.03
C GLY A 56 36.03 -9.39 -22.48
N ASP A 57 37.00 -9.72 -23.34
CA ASP A 57 37.97 -8.75 -23.87
C ASP A 57 37.82 -8.54 -25.38
N THR A 58 36.97 -9.32 -26.05
CA THR A 58 36.78 -9.28 -27.50
C THR A 58 35.34 -8.96 -27.90
N TYR A 59 35.16 -8.52 -29.15
CA TYR A 59 33.82 -8.34 -29.73
C TYR A 59 33.02 -9.66 -29.79
N GLY A 60 33.71 -10.80 -29.93
CA GLY A 60 33.09 -12.12 -29.86
C GLY A 60 32.48 -12.40 -28.49
N ASP A 61 33.13 -11.94 -27.42
CA ASP A 61 32.63 -12.10 -26.05
C ASP A 61 31.43 -11.21 -25.76
N VAL A 62 31.39 -10.01 -26.36
CA VAL A 62 30.20 -9.14 -26.33
C VAL A 62 29.00 -9.86 -26.94
N THR A 63 29.19 -10.55 -28.07
CA THR A 63 28.11 -11.30 -28.73
C THR A 63 27.59 -12.45 -27.86
N LYS A 64 28.49 -13.20 -27.21
CA LYS A 64 28.11 -14.26 -26.25
C LYS A 64 27.36 -13.68 -25.05
N TYR A 65 27.85 -12.55 -24.52
CA TYR A 65 27.24 -11.86 -23.40
C TYR A 65 25.85 -11.31 -23.75
N ALA A 66 25.62 -10.84 -24.98
CA ALA A 66 24.30 -10.41 -25.44
C ALA A 66 23.26 -11.55 -25.39
N VAL A 67 23.66 -12.80 -25.65
CA VAL A 67 22.77 -13.97 -25.50
C VAL A 67 22.41 -14.21 -24.03
N ILE A 68 23.37 -14.03 -23.11
CA ILE A 68 23.13 -14.13 -21.66
C ILE A 68 22.15 -13.03 -21.22
N LEU A 69 22.40 -11.77 -21.59
CA LEU A 69 21.53 -10.65 -21.28
C LEU A 69 20.11 -10.84 -21.82
N LYS A 70 19.98 -11.39 -23.03
CA LYS A 70 18.66 -11.72 -23.60
C LYS A 70 17.91 -12.70 -22.70
N ARG A 71 18.56 -13.78 -22.25
CA ARG A 71 17.94 -14.78 -21.37
C ARG A 71 17.56 -14.19 -20.01
N GLU A 72 18.44 -13.42 -19.39
CA GLU A 72 18.17 -12.76 -18.10
C GLU A 72 16.98 -11.80 -18.21
N ARG A 73 16.95 -10.98 -19.27
CA ARG A 73 15.83 -10.07 -19.55
C ARG A 73 14.52 -10.82 -19.77
N ASP A 74 14.54 -11.90 -20.55
CA ASP A 74 13.35 -12.69 -20.84
C ASP A 74 12.82 -13.35 -19.54
N MET A 75 13.70 -13.75 -18.61
CA MET A 75 13.31 -14.22 -17.27
C MET A 75 12.65 -13.11 -16.43
N CYS A 76 13.20 -11.90 -16.44
CA CYS A 76 12.60 -10.74 -15.76
C CYS A 76 11.20 -10.43 -16.32
N LEU A 77 11.05 -10.41 -17.64
CA LEU A 77 9.76 -10.19 -18.31
C LEU A 77 8.73 -11.23 -17.87
N ASN A 78 9.09 -12.52 -17.89
CA ASN A 78 8.21 -13.59 -17.43
C ASN A 78 7.76 -13.42 -15.98
N ARG A 79 8.63 -12.95 -15.07
CA ARG A 79 8.22 -12.67 -13.68
C ARG A 79 7.24 -11.52 -13.60
N ILE A 80 7.43 -10.45 -14.36
CA ILE A 80 6.48 -9.33 -14.42
C ILE A 80 5.12 -9.81 -14.92
N ASP A 81 5.08 -10.64 -15.97
CA ASP A 81 3.83 -11.16 -16.51
C ASP A 81 3.09 -12.02 -15.47
N LYS A 82 3.82 -12.87 -14.73
CA LYS A 82 3.25 -13.64 -13.61
C LYS A 82 2.73 -12.77 -12.47
N ILE A 83 3.37 -11.63 -12.19
CA ILE A 83 2.88 -10.67 -11.20
C ILE A 83 1.56 -10.04 -11.67
N ARG A 84 1.45 -9.67 -12.95
CA ARG A 84 0.23 -9.10 -13.54
C ARG A 84 -0.92 -10.11 -13.54
N GLU A 85 -0.63 -11.36 -13.88
CA GLU A 85 -1.59 -12.47 -13.78
C GLU A 85 -2.08 -12.63 -12.33
N TRP A 86 -1.16 -12.73 -11.37
CA TRP A 86 -1.50 -12.84 -9.94
C TRP A 86 -2.35 -11.65 -9.44
N GLN A 87 -2.03 -10.42 -9.86
CA GLN A 87 -2.83 -9.24 -9.50
C GLN A 87 -4.25 -9.35 -10.04
N THR A 88 -4.40 -9.80 -11.29
CA THR A 88 -5.72 -9.97 -11.92
C THR A 88 -6.53 -11.06 -11.20
N GLU A 89 -5.91 -12.20 -10.87
CA GLU A 89 -6.54 -13.26 -10.08
C GLU A 89 -7.01 -12.77 -8.70
N LYS A 90 -6.21 -11.93 -8.02
CA LYS A 90 -6.56 -11.36 -6.71
C LYS A 90 -7.65 -10.31 -6.77
N LEU A 91 -7.69 -9.49 -7.83
CA LEU A 91 -8.73 -8.47 -8.02
C LEU A 91 -10.07 -9.06 -8.50
N SER A 92 -10.03 -10.23 -9.14
CA SER A 92 -11.22 -10.96 -9.57
C SER A 92 -11.92 -11.77 -8.47
N LYS A 93 -11.35 -11.80 -7.25
CA LYS A 93 -11.81 -12.58 -6.11
C LYS A 93 -12.30 -11.68 -4.98
#